data_AF-A0A0L6U050-F1
#
_entry.id   AF-A0A0L6U050-F1
#
_cell.length_a   1.000
_cell.length_b   1.000
_cell.length_c   1.000
_cell.angle_alpha   90.00
_cell.angle_beta   90.00
_cell.angle_gamma   90.00
#
_symmetry.space_group_name_H-M   'P 1'
#
loop_
_entity.id
_entity.type
_entity.pdbx_description
1 polymer ?
#
loop_
_entity_poly.entity_id
_entity_poly.type
_entity_poly.pdbx_seq_one_letter_code
_entity_poly.pdbx_strand_id
1 'polypeptide(L)'
;MSKLNDISNGIGNIFKDAGRDLIDEKVNIAIKKERKNGIEITIETLIEAGIKDAVIINLLEKYWGLLDDEPREAVRYIKTFEYPYKALTFYLKGQGYTSTEVEDFMNMNHVRIKLRHNRELSKLSPEKLMHKVTELK
;
A
#
# COMPACT_ATOMS: atom_id res chain seq x y z
N MET A 1 2.60 27.22 8.85
CA MET A 1 3.37 25.96 8.68
C MET A 1 3.14 25.03 9.89
N SER A 2 1.97 24.39 10.03
CA SER A 2 1.54 23.91 11.37
C SER A 2 0.65 22.63 11.41
N LYS A 3 0.70 21.75 10.41
CA LYS A 3 -0.01 20.45 10.48
C LYS A 3 0.82 19.31 9.87
N LEU A 4 1.48 19.59 8.75
CA LEU A 4 2.41 18.66 8.10
C LEU A 4 3.61 18.30 8.97
N ASN A 5 4.16 19.27 9.71
CA ASN A 5 5.28 19.02 10.63
C ASN A 5 4.84 18.17 11.83
N ASP A 6 3.63 18.37 12.34
CA ASP A 6 3.14 17.63 13.50
C ASP A 6 2.82 16.17 13.14
N ILE A 7 2.24 15.94 11.95
CA ILE A 7 2.03 14.59 11.42
C ILE A 7 3.38 13.91 11.15
N SER A 8 4.33 14.61 10.53
CA SER A 8 5.67 14.08 10.27
C SER A 8 6.43 13.73 11.55
N ASN A 9 6.29 14.53 12.61
CA ASN A 9 6.94 14.31 13.89
C ASN A 9 6.27 13.17 14.69
N GLY A 10 4.94 13.09 14.65
CA GLY A 10 4.17 12.01 15.29
C GLY A 10 4.48 10.64 14.67
N ILE A 11 4.48 10.59 13.34
CA ILE A 11 4.91 9.42 12.55
C ILE A 11 6.35 9.07 12.92
N GLY A 12 7.28 10.03 12.85
CA GLY A 12 8.70 9.80 13.15
C GLY A 12 9.01 9.26 14.55
N ASN A 13 8.19 9.57 15.55
CA ASN A 13 8.36 9.06 16.91
C ASN A 13 7.89 7.60 17.05
N ILE A 14 6.76 7.23 16.45
CA ILE A 14 6.26 5.85 16.45
C ILE A 14 7.29 4.89 15.83
N PHE A 15 8.00 5.34 14.78
CA PHE A 15 9.02 4.53 14.11
C PHE A 15 10.32 4.36 14.90
N LYS A 16 10.71 5.34 15.73
CA LYS A 16 11.91 5.22 16.58
C LYS A 16 11.74 4.18 17.69
N ASP A 17 10.52 4.03 18.18
CA ASP A 17 10.22 3.08 19.26
C ASP A 17 10.15 1.63 18.76
N ALA A 18 9.71 1.41 17.51
CA ALA A 18 9.65 0.08 16.90
C ALA A 18 11.02 -0.49 16.48
N GLY A 19 12.06 0.34 16.36
CA GLY A 19 13.37 -0.06 15.81
C GLY A 19 14.38 -0.58 16.84
N ARG A 20 14.07 -0.60 18.14
CA ARG A 20 15.07 -0.82 19.20
C ARG A 20 15.34 -2.27 19.60
N ASP A 21 14.51 -3.22 19.21
CA ASP A 21 14.55 -4.55 19.83
C ASP A 21 14.90 -5.67 18.86
N LEU A 22 16.15 -5.85 18.39
CA LEU A 22 16.42 -6.92 17.41
C LEU A 22 17.82 -7.56 17.48
N ILE A 23 17.87 -8.88 17.78
CA ILE A 23 18.83 -9.85 17.18
C ILE A 23 18.17 -11.26 17.10
N ASP A 24 18.00 -11.79 15.87
CA ASP A 24 18.16 -13.21 15.45
C ASP A 24 17.80 -13.37 13.95
N GLU A 25 18.24 -14.42 13.26
CA GLU A 25 18.09 -14.53 11.79
C GLU A 25 16.64 -14.81 11.30
N LYS A 26 15.84 -15.56 12.09
CA LYS A 26 14.37 -15.66 11.85
C LYS A 26 13.66 -14.35 12.17
N VAL A 27 14.17 -13.63 13.18
CA VAL A 27 13.75 -12.29 13.51
C VAL A 27 14.07 -11.36 12.33
N ASN A 28 15.21 -11.48 11.64
CA ASN A 28 15.54 -10.67 10.44
C ASN A 28 14.51 -10.79 9.31
N ILE A 29 13.93 -11.97 9.08
CA ILE A 29 12.86 -12.13 8.08
C ILE A 29 11.56 -11.47 8.58
N ALA A 30 11.22 -11.66 9.86
CA ALA A 30 10.05 -11.03 10.47
C ALA A 30 10.17 -9.49 10.47
N ILE A 31 11.32 -8.95 10.87
CA ILE A 31 11.68 -7.53 10.80
C ILE A 31 11.55 -7.02 9.38
N LYS A 32 12.14 -7.71 8.39
CA LYS A 32 12.10 -7.25 7.00
C LYS A 32 10.66 -7.20 6.50
N LYS A 33 9.83 -8.18 6.89
CA LYS A 33 8.40 -8.22 6.57
C LYS A 33 7.63 -7.11 7.29
N GLU A 34 7.88 -6.89 8.57
CA GLU A 34 7.25 -5.83 9.36
C GLU A 34 7.66 -4.43 8.88
N ARG A 35 8.94 -4.23 8.57
CA ARG A 35 9.46 -3.01 7.97
C ARG A 35 8.82 -2.76 6.61
N LYS A 36 8.71 -3.79 5.77
CA LYS A 36 8.02 -3.69 4.47
C LYS A 36 6.55 -3.34 4.66
N ASN A 37 5.83 -4.05 5.53
CA ASN A 37 4.43 -3.74 5.85
C ASN A 37 4.27 -2.31 6.38
N GLY A 38 5.19 -1.84 7.23
CA GLY A 38 5.19 -0.48 7.75
C GLY A 38 5.38 0.58 6.66
N ILE A 39 6.26 0.33 5.68
CA ILE A 39 6.42 1.19 4.50
C ILE A 39 5.11 1.22 3.70
N GLU A 40 4.53 0.06 3.40
CA GLU A 40 3.30 -0.04 2.60
C GLU A 40 2.12 0.69 3.26
N ILE A 41 1.88 0.44 4.56
CA ILE A 41 0.82 1.10 5.34
C ILE A 41 1.04 2.62 5.40
N THR A 42 2.29 3.05 5.57
CA THR A 42 2.61 4.49 5.61
C THR A 42 2.30 5.15 4.27
N ILE A 43 2.73 4.54 3.17
CA ILE A 43 2.47 5.07 1.83
C ILE A 43 0.96 5.13 1.56
N GLU A 44 0.22 4.06 1.88
CA GLU A 44 -1.25 4.02 1.75
C GLU A 44 -1.91 5.16 2.52
N THR A 45 -1.59 5.30 3.80
CA THR A 45 -2.17 6.34 4.67
C THR A 45 -1.87 7.75 4.16
N LEU A 46 -0.64 7.99 3.66
CA LEU A 46 -0.26 9.30 3.11
C LEU A 46 -0.97 9.60 1.79
N ILE A 47 -1.18 8.59 0.94
CA ILE A 47 -1.98 8.73 -0.29
C ILE A 47 -3.44 9.07 0.05
N GLU A 48 -4.04 8.36 1.00
CA GLU A 48 -5.41 8.63 1.48
C GLU A 48 -5.54 10.04 2.06
N ALA A 49 -4.51 10.53 2.76
CA ALA A 49 -4.44 11.89 3.28
C ALA A 49 -4.18 12.96 2.19
N GLY A 50 -4.08 12.57 0.91
CA GLY A 50 -3.87 13.49 -0.21
C GLY A 50 -2.46 14.08 -0.28
N ILE A 51 -1.48 13.44 0.36
CA ILE A 51 -0.09 13.88 0.33
C ILE A 51 0.52 13.60 -1.04
N LYS A 52 1.22 14.60 -1.60
CA LYS A 52 1.84 14.50 -2.93
C LYS A 52 2.95 13.45 -2.95
N ASP A 53 3.05 12.67 -4.02
CA ASP A 53 4.06 11.62 -4.21
C ASP A 53 5.49 12.08 -3.89
N ALA A 54 5.88 13.28 -4.33
CA ALA A 54 7.20 13.85 -4.06
C ALA A 54 7.50 14.02 -2.55
N VAL A 55 6.48 14.34 -1.75
CA VAL A 55 6.62 14.44 -0.28
C VAL A 55 6.76 13.05 0.33
N ILE A 56 5.99 12.07 -0.16
CA ILE A 56 6.07 10.69 0.30
C ILE A 56 7.46 10.10 -0.01
N ILE A 57 7.95 10.30 -1.24
CA ILE A 57 9.29 9.87 -1.67
C ILE A 57 10.38 10.45 -0.74
N ASN A 58 10.36 11.76 -0.50
CA ASN A 58 11.33 12.40 0.40
C ASN A 58 11.26 11.86 1.83
N LEU A 59 10.06 11.50 2.33
CA LEU A 59 9.90 10.88 3.66
C LEU A 59 10.50 9.48 3.70
N LEU A 60 10.30 8.68 2.66
CA LEU A 60 10.86 7.33 2.55
C LEU A 60 12.39 7.35 2.48
N GLU A 61 12.97 8.26 1.70
CA GLU A 61 14.42 8.46 1.65
C GLU A 61 14.97 8.86 3.03
N LYS A 62 14.34 9.84 3.68
CA LYS A 62 14.84 10.41 4.94
C LYS A 62 14.68 9.47 6.15
N TYR A 63 13.55 8.78 6.27
CA TYR A 63 13.21 8.02 7.49
C TYR A 63 13.33 6.51 7.31
N TRP A 64 13.17 5.99 6.10
CA TRP A 64 13.38 4.57 5.80
C TRP A 64 14.72 4.28 5.14
N GLY A 65 15.48 5.29 4.71
CA GLY A 65 16.78 5.10 4.07
C GLY A 65 16.68 4.35 2.74
N LEU A 66 15.53 4.45 2.05
CA LEU A 66 15.41 3.94 0.69
C LEU A 66 16.26 4.80 -0.24
N LEU A 67 16.93 4.17 -1.19
CA LEU A 67 17.87 4.82 -2.09
C LEU A 67 17.42 4.72 -3.55
N ASP A 68 18.04 5.53 -4.41
CA ASP A 68 17.83 5.52 -5.86
C ASP A 68 16.34 5.57 -6.25
N ASP A 69 15.86 4.54 -6.97
CA ASP A 69 14.48 4.46 -7.45
C ASP A 69 13.56 3.70 -6.47
N GLU A 70 14.10 3.05 -5.43
CA GLU A 70 13.32 2.30 -4.44
C GLU A 70 12.09 3.06 -3.88
N PRO A 71 12.19 4.34 -3.45
CA PRO A 71 11.04 5.05 -2.90
C PRO A 71 9.97 5.35 -3.96
N ARG A 72 10.40 5.64 -5.20
CA ARG A 72 9.50 5.88 -6.33
C ARG A 72 8.77 4.60 -6.72
N GLU A 73 9.50 3.50 -6.78
CA GLU A 73 8.95 2.17 -7.08
C GLU A 73 7.97 1.72 -5.99
N ALA A 74 8.27 1.97 -4.73
CA ALA A 74 7.36 1.67 -3.61
C ALA A 74 6.05 2.46 -3.72
N VAL A 75 6.12 3.79 -3.92
CA VAL A 75 4.92 4.63 -4.09
C VAL A 75 4.11 4.18 -5.30
N ARG A 76 4.79 3.92 -6.42
CA ARG A 76 4.15 3.44 -7.64
C ARG A 76 3.45 2.11 -7.43
N TYR A 77 4.14 1.13 -6.82
CA TYR A 77 3.59 -0.19 -6.53
C TYR A 77 2.32 -0.09 -5.70
N ILE A 78 2.34 0.69 -4.62
CA ILE A 78 1.16 0.89 -3.78
C ILE A 78 0.00 1.49 -4.58
N LYS A 79 0.24 2.60 -5.30
CA LYS A 79 -0.81 3.30 -6.06
C LYS A 79 -1.41 2.42 -7.16
N THR A 80 -0.57 1.66 -7.86
CA THR A 80 -1.03 0.92 -9.04
C THR A 80 -1.56 -0.47 -8.71
N PHE A 81 -1.20 -1.04 -7.56
CA PHE A 81 -1.46 -2.43 -7.24
C PHE A 81 -2.08 -2.65 -5.87
N GLU A 82 -1.34 -2.42 -4.77
CA GLU A 82 -1.82 -2.81 -3.42
C GLU A 82 -3.08 -2.04 -3.01
N TYR A 83 -3.06 -0.71 -3.20
CA TYR A 83 -4.18 0.14 -2.83
C TYR A 83 -5.48 -0.25 -3.57
N PRO A 84 -5.54 -0.30 -4.92
CA PRO A 84 -6.76 -0.71 -5.62
C PRO A 84 -7.17 -2.16 -5.32
N TYR A 85 -6.23 -3.06 -5.08
CA TYR A 85 -6.52 -4.45 -4.70
C TYR A 85 -7.22 -4.53 -3.34
N LYS A 86 -6.69 -3.82 -2.33
CA LYS A 86 -7.28 -3.75 -0.97
C LYS A 86 -8.62 -3.02 -1.00
N ALA A 87 -8.72 -1.91 -1.73
CA ALA A 87 -9.96 -1.15 -1.85
C ALA A 87 -11.09 -1.98 -2.46
N LEU A 88 -10.81 -2.78 -3.50
CA LEU A 88 -11.76 -3.73 -4.07
C LEU A 88 -12.13 -4.84 -3.08
N THR A 89 -11.14 -5.37 -2.34
CA THR A 89 -11.37 -6.37 -1.28
C THR A 89 -12.34 -5.85 -0.23
N PHE A 90 -12.13 -4.62 0.27
CA PHE A 90 -13.02 -4.00 1.26
C PHE A 90 -14.39 -3.68 0.70
N TYR A 91 -14.45 -3.21 -0.55
CA TYR A 91 -15.71 -2.96 -1.24
C TYR A 91 -16.57 -4.22 -1.33
N LEU A 92 -16.01 -5.34 -1.80
CA LEU A 92 -16.74 -6.61 -1.93
C LEU A 92 -17.24 -7.12 -0.56
N LYS A 93 -16.40 -7.02 0.49
CA LYS A 93 -16.84 -7.32 1.86
C LYS A 93 -17.98 -6.42 2.32
N GLY A 94 -17.93 -5.13 1.97
CA GLY A 94 -19.00 -4.17 2.22
C GLY A 94 -20.30 -4.49 1.47
N GLN A 95 -20.22 -5.20 0.35
CA GLN A 95 -21.38 -5.73 -0.40
C GLN A 95 -21.93 -7.05 0.17
N GLY A 96 -21.35 -7.57 1.26
CA GLY A 96 -21.81 -8.80 1.92
C GLY A 96 -21.10 -10.08 1.48
N TYR A 97 -20.06 -9.99 0.65
CA TYR A 97 -19.27 -11.16 0.26
C TYR A 97 -18.45 -11.67 1.46
N THR A 98 -18.42 -12.99 1.63
CA THR A 98 -17.53 -13.66 2.58
C THR A 98 -16.08 -13.57 2.13
N SER A 99 -15.13 -13.78 3.05
CA SER A 99 -13.70 -13.77 2.70
C SER A 99 -13.35 -14.78 1.60
N THR A 100 -13.98 -15.96 1.60
CA THR A 100 -13.78 -16.99 0.57
C THR A 100 -14.30 -16.53 -0.78
N GLU A 101 -15.51 -15.97 -0.85
CA GLU A 101 -16.07 -15.47 -2.11
C GLU A 101 -15.27 -14.30 -2.67
N VAL A 102 -14.72 -13.45 -1.80
CA VAL A 102 -13.79 -12.38 -2.22
C VAL A 102 -12.53 -12.98 -2.82
N GLU A 103 -11.90 -13.96 -2.15
CA GLU A 103 -10.71 -14.63 -2.67
C GLU A 103 -10.97 -15.30 -4.03
N ASP A 104 -12.08 -16.03 -4.15
CA ASP A 104 -12.53 -16.64 -5.40
C ASP A 104 -12.72 -15.60 -6.50
N PHE A 105 -13.42 -14.49 -6.20
CA PHE A 105 -13.59 -13.41 -7.15
C PHE A 105 -12.25 -12.83 -7.62
N MET A 106 -11.34 -12.52 -6.70
CA MET A 106 -10.04 -11.92 -7.02
C MET A 106 -9.18 -12.85 -7.88
N ASN A 107 -9.26 -14.16 -7.61
CA ASN A 107 -8.52 -15.21 -8.33
C ASN A 107 -9.13 -15.48 -9.73
N MET A 108 -10.45 -15.75 -9.79
CA MET A 108 -11.15 -16.04 -11.05
C MET A 108 -11.09 -14.90 -12.05
N ASN A 109 -11.12 -13.65 -11.57
CA ASN A 109 -11.00 -12.48 -12.44
C ASN A 109 -9.54 -12.04 -12.66
N HIS A 110 -8.55 -12.81 -12.18
CA HIS A 110 -7.13 -12.51 -12.33
C HIS A 110 -6.76 -11.08 -11.93
N VAL A 111 -7.38 -10.55 -10.87
CA VAL A 111 -7.31 -9.12 -10.51
C VAL A 111 -5.87 -8.68 -10.29
N ARG A 112 -5.04 -9.53 -9.64
CA ARG A 112 -3.61 -9.22 -9.44
C ARG A 112 -2.88 -9.02 -10.77
N ILE A 113 -3.10 -9.91 -11.74
CA ILE A 113 -2.44 -9.84 -13.04
C ILE A 113 -2.90 -8.59 -13.77
N LYS A 114 -4.21 -8.31 -13.78
CA LYS A 114 -4.77 -7.15 -14.46
C LYS A 114 -4.26 -5.83 -13.88
N LEU A 115 -4.22 -5.67 -12.55
CA LEU A 115 -3.69 -4.47 -11.90
C LEU A 115 -2.19 -4.26 -12.18
N ARG A 116 -1.40 -5.34 -12.27
CA ARG A 116 0.03 -5.24 -12.59
C ARG A 116 0.30 -4.75 -14.02
N HIS A 117 -0.53 -5.16 -14.98
CA HIS A 117 -0.28 -4.89 -16.40
C HIS A 117 -1.11 -3.72 -16.96
N ASN A 118 -2.18 -3.30 -16.26
CA ASN A 118 -3.03 -2.21 -16.71
C ASN A 118 -3.16 -1.13 -15.64
N ARG A 119 -2.32 -0.08 -15.76
CA ARG A 119 -2.30 1.05 -14.84
C ARG A 119 -3.62 1.82 -14.81
N GLU A 120 -4.42 1.83 -15.87
CA GLU A 120 -5.69 2.56 -15.89
C GLU A 120 -6.71 1.96 -14.92
N LEU A 121 -6.61 0.65 -14.64
CA LEU A 121 -7.47 0.00 -13.64
C LEU A 121 -7.27 0.56 -12.23
N SER A 122 -6.04 0.96 -11.89
CA SER A 122 -5.73 1.53 -10.57
C SER A 122 -6.40 2.87 -10.29
N LYS A 123 -6.90 3.55 -11.32
CA LYS A 123 -7.56 4.85 -11.22
C LYS A 123 -9.07 4.74 -11.02
N LEU A 124 -9.62 3.52 -11.10
CA LEU A 124 -11.06 3.28 -11.00
C LEU A 124 -11.49 3.23 -9.52
N SER A 125 -12.73 3.64 -9.25
CA SER A 125 -13.36 3.34 -7.97
C SER A 125 -13.50 1.82 -7.80
N PRO A 126 -13.59 1.29 -6.56
CA PRO A 126 -13.74 -0.15 -6.33
C PRO A 126 -14.91 -0.79 -7.10
N GLU A 127 -16.05 -0.11 -7.16
CA GLU A 127 -17.22 -0.52 -7.97
C GLU A 127 -16.88 -0.61 -9.46
N LYS A 128 -16.31 0.45 -10.05
CA LYS A 128 -15.93 0.46 -11.47
C LYS A 128 -14.84 -0.58 -11.76
N LEU A 129 -13.91 -0.77 -10.84
CA LEU A 129 -12.87 -1.77 -10.93
C LEU A 129 -13.47 -3.17 -10.96
N MET A 130 -14.41 -3.48 -10.06
CA MET A 130 -15.14 -4.75 -10.03
C MET A 130 -15.77 -5.05 -11.39
N HIS A 131 -16.54 -4.12 -11.96
CA HIS A 131 -17.14 -4.30 -13.29
C HIS A 131 -16.06 -4.53 -14.36
N LYS A 132 -15.02 -3.70 -14.36
CA LYS A 132 -14.01 -3.75 -15.42
C LYS A 132 -13.18 -5.02 -15.42
N VAL A 133 -12.84 -5.56 -14.24
CA VAL A 133 -12.09 -6.81 -14.16
C VAL A 133 -12.93 -8.02 -14.56
N THR A 134 -14.25 -7.95 -14.48
CA THR A 134 -15.14 -9.03 -14.96
C THR A 134 -15.38 -8.99 -16.47
N GLU A 135 -15.36 -7.81 -17.09
CA GLU A 135 -15.48 -7.66 -18.55
C GLU A 135 -14.24 -8.14 -19.32
N LEU A 136 -13.05 -7.90 -18.78
CA LEU A 136 -11.78 -8.26 -19.41
C LEU A 136 -11.56 -9.77 -19.23
N LYS A 137 -11.89 -10.60 -20.23
CA LYS A 137 -11.57 -12.05 -20.21
C LYS A 137 -10.18 -12.32 -20.77
#